data_AF-A0A1I1PST4-F1
#
_entry.id   AF-A0A1I1PST4-F1
#
_cell.length_a   1.000
_cell.length_b   1.000
_cell.length_c   1.000
_cell.angle_alpha   90.00
_cell.angle_beta   90.00
_cell.angle_gamma   90.00
#
_symmetry.space_group_name_H-M   'P 1'
#
loop_
_entity.id
_entity.type
_entity.pdbx_description
1 polymer ?
#
loop_
_entity_poly.entity_id
_entity_poly.type
_entity_poly.pdbx_seq_one_letter_code
_entity_poly.pdbx_strand_id
1 'polypeptide(L)'
;MSPDDYERLYDEAREEPAFCNGTEAEDWISANCAVCVHDRPARLGDDTRGCPLILISLMDRRPVQWLDGPRDAEGRYSMARQYTCIEFRHEDDEDPEPRPTPDPPGQGVLMPREPYTGVRMLTALPEGVSAP
;
A
#
# COMPACT_ATOMS: atom_id res chain seq x y z
N MET A 1 -4.06 -6.85 1.41
CA MET A 1 -3.88 -8.24 0.92
C MET A 1 -2.57 -8.21 0.15
N SER A 2 -1.57 -9.08 0.42
CA SER A 2 -0.27 -8.85 -0.24
C SER A 2 -0.40 -8.94 -1.76
N PRO A 3 0.16 -7.99 -2.54
CA PRO A 3 0.12 -8.01 -4.00
C PRO A 3 0.82 -9.22 -4.65
N ASP A 4 1.55 -10.04 -3.89
CA ASP A 4 2.50 -11.00 -4.46
C ASP A 4 1.88 -12.28 -5.09
N ASP A 5 0.57 -12.46 -5.02
CA ASP A 5 -0.14 -13.64 -5.55
C ASP A 5 -0.92 -13.30 -6.84
N TYR A 6 -0.19 -13.22 -7.96
CA TYR A 6 -0.73 -12.81 -9.26
C TYR A 6 -1.93 -13.66 -9.71
N GLU A 7 -1.84 -14.98 -9.62
CA GLU A 7 -2.88 -15.89 -10.11
C GLU A 7 -4.20 -15.66 -9.37
N ARG A 8 -4.16 -15.56 -8.04
CA ARG A 8 -5.37 -15.24 -7.26
C ARG A 8 -5.92 -13.86 -7.62
N LEU A 9 -5.05 -12.86 -7.76
CA LEU A 9 -5.47 -11.50 -8.11
C LEU A 9 -6.12 -11.44 -9.50
N TYR A 10 -5.62 -12.23 -10.45
CA TYR A 10 -6.16 -12.34 -11.81
C TYR A 10 -7.53 -13.04 -11.83
N ASP A 11 -7.68 -14.12 -11.04
CA ASP A 11 -8.93 -14.88 -10.91
C ASP A 11 -10.03 -14.06 -10.22
N GLU A 12 -9.68 -13.25 -9.22
CA GLU A 12 -10.63 -12.38 -8.53
C GLU A 12 -10.97 -11.11 -9.32
N ALA A 13 -10.15 -10.73 -10.30
CA ALA A 13 -10.36 -9.50 -11.07
C ALA A 13 -11.68 -9.54 -11.84
N ARG A 14 -12.27 -8.35 -12.00
CA ARG A 14 -13.50 -8.21 -12.79
C ARG A 14 -13.16 -8.39 -14.27
N GLU A 15 -13.97 -9.19 -14.96
CA GLU A 15 -13.82 -9.51 -16.39
C GLU A 15 -14.32 -8.35 -17.28
N GLU A 16 -13.79 -7.16 -17.04
CA GLU A 16 -14.04 -5.96 -17.82
C GLU A 16 -12.78 -5.10 -17.85
N PRO A 17 -12.52 -4.36 -18.94
CA PRO A 17 -11.42 -3.42 -18.99
C PRO A 17 -11.53 -2.37 -17.89
N ALA A 18 -10.41 -2.04 -17.25
CA ALA A 18 -10.40 -0.97 -16.25
C ALA A 18 -10.63 0.42 -16.87
N PHE A 19 -10.17 0.61 -18.11
CA PHE A 19 -10.18 1.89 -18.80
C PHE A 19 -10.88 1.81 -20.14
N CYS A 20 -11.55 2.90 -20.54
CA CYS A 20 -12.20 2.97 -21.85
C CYS A 20 -11.20 3.08 -23.02
N ASN A 21 -9.99 3.59 -22.77
CA ASN A 21 -8.94 3.80 -23.77
C ASN A 21 -7.55 4.01 -23.12
N GLY A 22 -6.51 4.05 -23.95
CA GLY A 22 -5.12 4.24 -23.50
C GLY A 22 -4.85 5.58 -22.82
N THR A 23 -5.52 6.67 -23.23
CA THR A 23 -5.33 7.99 -22.60
C THR A 23 -5.84 7.99 -21.16
N GLU A 24 -7.00 7.39 -20.91
CA GLU A 24 -7.55 7.23 -19.56
C GLU A 24 -6.61 6.37 -18.68
N ALA A 25 -6.06 5.30 -19.26
CA ALA A 25 -5.09 4.46 -18.60
C ALA A 25 -3.80 5.23 -18.26
N GLU A 26 -3.21 5.96 -19.21
CA GLU A 26 -1.98 6.73 -19.03
C GLU A 26 -2.14 7.82 -17.96
N ASP A 27 -3.25 8.55 -17.97
CA ASP A 27 -3.54 9.60 -16.97
C ASP A 27 -3.63 9.01 -15.57
N TRP A 28 -4.34 7.89 -15.42
CA TRP A 28 -4.49 7.23 -14.12
C TRP A 28 -3.17 6.62 -13.63
N ILE A 29 -2.44 5.91 -14.50
CA ILE A 29 -1.15 5.29 -14.18
C ILE A 29 -0.13 6.38 -13.81
N SER A 30 -0.08 7.49 -14.54
CA SER A 30 0.84 8.59 -14.24
C SER A 30 0.54 9.26 -12.90
N ALA A 31 -0.74 9.37 -12.52
CA ALA A 31 -1.14 9.96 -11.25
C ALA A 31 -0.92 9.03 -10.04
N ASN A 32 -0.97 7.71 -10.23
CA ASN A 32 -1.00 6.74 -9.13
C ASN A 32 0.23 5.83 -9.11
N CYS A 33 0.60 5.22 -10.24
CA CYS A 33 1.67 4.22 -10.30
C CYS A 33 3.06 4.85 -10.36
N ALA A 34 3.19 6.03 -11.00
CA ALA A 34 4.47 6.73 -11.13
C ALA A 34 5.14 7.11 -9.80
N VAL A 35 4.35 7.18 -8.72
CA VAL A 35 4.80 7.50 -7.35
C VAL A 35 4.58 6.37 -6.36
N CYS A 36 4.14 5.20 -6.83
CA CYS A 36 3.85 4.04 -5.98
C CYS A 36 5.10 3.18 -5.77
N VAL A 37 5.30 2.68 -4.54
CA VAL A 37 6.42 1.80 -4.19
C VAL A 37 6.35 0.45 -4.92
N HIS A 38 5.13 -0.08 -5.15
CA HIS A 38 4.94 -1.39 -5.78
C HIS A 38 5.32 -1.41 -7.25
N ASP A 39 5.22 -0.27 -7.94
CA ASP A 39 5.59 -0.16 -9.36
C ASP A 39 7.01 0.36 -9.58
N ARG A 40 7.64 0.90 -8.52
CA ARG A 40 9.00 1.41 -8.57
C ARG A 40 10.03 0.45 -9.17
N PRO A 41 10.04 -0.88 -8.90
CA PRO A 41 11.00 -1.78 -9.51
C PRO A 41 10.93 -1.80 -11.05
N ALA A 42 9.71 -1.87 -11.62
CA ALA A 42 9.52 -1.82 -13.07
C ALA A 42 10.00 -0.49 -13.66
N ARG A 43 9.70 0.64 -13.01
CA ARG A 43 10.23 1.96 -13.42
C ARG A 43 11.75 2.07 -13.40
N LEU A 44 12.43 1.22 -12.62
CA LEU A 44 13.90 1.12 -12.56
C LEU A 44 14.48 0.02 -13.47
N GLY A 45 13.66 -0.59 -14.33
CA GLY A 45 14.07 -1.59 -15.31
C GLY A 45 13.98 -3.05 -14.84
N ASP A 46 13.32 -3.31 -13.71
CA ASP A 46 13.02 -4.67 -13.24
C ASP A 46 11.53 -4.99 -13.41
N ASP A 47 11.15 -5.22 -14.66
CA ASP A 47 9.76 -5.50 -15.07
C ASP A 47 9.17 -6.73 -14.37
N THR A 48 10.02 -7.66 -13.93
CA THR A 48 9.59 -8.89 -13.23
C THR A 48 9.07 -8.63 -11.82
N ARG A 49 9.37 -7.46 -11.24
CA ARG A 49 8.95 -7.03 -9.92
C ARG A 49 8.03 -5.80 -9.94
N GLY A 50 7.39 -5.53 -11.09
CA GLY A 50 6.36 -4.51 -11.20
C GLY A 50 5.08 -4.83 -10.43
N CYS A 51 4.21 -3.85 -10.28
CA CYS A 51 2.94 -4.05 -9.57
C CYS A 51 2.01 -4.98 -10.36
N PRO A 52 1.60 -6.14 -9.82
CA PRO A 52 0.78 -7.11 -10.56
C PRO A 52 -0.63 -6.58 -10.86
N LEU A 53 -1.13 -5.60 -10.09
CA LEU A 53 -2.42 -4.97 -10.37
C LEU A 53 -2.40 -4.17 -11.69
N ILE A 54 -1.25 -3.55 -12.03
CA ILE A 54 -1.08 -2.87 -13.31
C ILE A 54 -1.06 -3.89 -14.44
N LEU A 55 -0.32 -4.99 -14.28
CA LEU A 55 -0.30 -6.07 -15.27
C LEU A 55 -1.71 -6.63 -15.52
N ILE A 56 -2.51 -6.85 -14.48
CA ILE A 56 -3.91 -7.28 -14.62
C ILE A 56 -4.72 -6.26 -15.44
N SER A 57 -4.53 -4.96 -15.19
CA SER A 57 -5.20 -3.91 -15.97
C SER A 57 -4.83 -3.87 -17.44
N LEU A 58 -3.57 -4.20 -17.76
CA LEU A 58 -3.08 -4.31 -19.14
C LEU A 58 -3.57 -5.57 -19.85
N MET A 59 -4.09 -6.55 -19.11
CA MET A 59 -4.69 -7.79 -19.62
C MET A 59 -6.22 -7.69 -19.73
N ASP A 60 -6.75 -6.48 -19.95
CA ASP A 60 -8.17 -6.18 -20.11
C ASP A 60 -9.06 -6.63 -18.93
N ARG A 61 -8.52 -6.63 -17.70
CA ARG A 61 -9.27 -6.93 -16.47
C ARG A 61 -9.16 -5.80 -15.46
N ARG A 62 -10.20 -5.59 -14.66
CA ARG A 62 -10.21 -4.56 -13.61
C ARG A 62 -9.90 -5.19 -12.25
N PRO A 63 -8.77 -4.86 -11.60
CA PRO A 63 -8.46 -5.36 -10.26
C PRO A 63 -9.55 -4.99 -9.25
N VAL A 64 -9.87 -5.91 -8.33
CA VAL A 64 -10.88 -5.65 -7.28
C VAL A 64 -10.42 -4.62 -6.26
N GLN A 65 -9.11 -4.45 -6.14
CA GLN A 65 -8.41 -3.46 -5.31
C GLN A 65 -8.65 -2.02 -5.77
N TRP A 66 -9.12 -1.83 -7.01
CA TRP A 66 -9.45 -0.53 -7.56
C TRP A 66 -10.92 -0.23 -7.27
N LEU A 67 -11.13 0.62 -6.27
CA LEU A 67 -12.44 1.14 -5.89
C LEU A 67 -12.77 2.36 -6.72
N ASP A 68 -14.05 2.63 -6.96
CA ASP A 68 -14.45 3.86 -7.62
C ASP A 68 -14.00 5.07 -6.82
N GLY A 69 -13.27 5.97 -7.49
CA GLY A 69 -12.87 7.25 -6.94
C GLY A 69 -14.02 8.25 -6.91
N PRO A 70 -13.73 9.51 -6.55
CA PRO A 70 -14.74 10.57 -6.49
C PRO A 70 -15.48 10.75 -7.82
N ARG A 71 -16.78 11.07 -7.72
CA ARG A 71 -17.66 11.43 -8.84
C ARG A 71 -18.36 12.76 -8.54
N ASP A 72 -18.63 13.56 -9.57
CA ASP A 72 -19.45 14.77 -9.42
C ASP A 72 -20.95 14.45 -9.37
N ALA A 73 -21.79 15.49 -9.27
CA ALA A 73 -23.24 15.35 -9.18
C ALA A 73 -23.87 14.68 -10.42
N GLU A 74 -23.19 14.73 -11.57
CA GLU A 74 -23.58 14.09 -12.81
C GLU A 74 -22.95 12.70 -13.00
N GLY A 75 -22.21 12.20 -12.00
CA GLY A 75 -21.54 10.91 -12.05
C GLY A 75 -20.25 10.87 -12.87
N ARG A 76 -19.71 12.03 -13.28
CA ARG A 76 -18.47 12.11 -14.05
C ARG A 76 -17.26 11.97 -13.14
N TYR A 77 -16.17 11.47 -13.71
CA TYR A 77 -14.89 11.32 -13.03
C TYR A 77 -13.78 12.09 -13.76
N SER A 78 -12.71 12.39 -13.03
CA SER A 78 -11.42 12.76 -13.62
C SER A 78 -10.67 11.48 -13.97
N MET A 79 -10.04 11.39 -15.15
CA MET A 79 -9.27 10.20 -15.57
C MET A 79 -8.23 9.82 -14.52
N ALA A 80 -7.46 10.79 -14.02
CA ALA A 80 -6.47 10.62 -12.96
C ALA A 80 -7.03 10.10 -11.61
N ARG A 81 -8.33 10.27 -11.35
CA ARG A 81 -8.99 9.94 -10.07
C ARG A 81 -10.17 8.99 -10.23
N GLN A 82 -10.27 8.30 -11.37
CA GLN A 82 -11.37 7.39 -11.65
C GLN A 82 -11.41 6.24 -10.64
N TYR A 83 -10.24 5.77 -10.20
CA TYR A 83 -10.12 4.74 -9.18
C TYR A 83 -9.22 5.16 -8.02
N THR A 84 -9.51 4.61 -6.84
CA THR A 84 -8.64 4.60 -5.67
C THR A 84 -8.13 3.17 -5.47
N CYS A 85 -6.81 2.98 -5.53
CA CYS A 85 -6.21 1.67 -5.28
C CYS A 85 -5.98 1.48 -3.77
N ILE A 86 -6.55 0.43 -3.18
CA ILE A 86 -6.42 0.15 -1.73
C ILE A 86 -5.02 -0.33 -1.32
N GLU A 87 -4.23 -0.82 -2.29
CA GLU A 87 -2.84 -1.23 -2.08
C GLU A 87 -1.85 -0.12 -2.47
N PHE A 88 -2.34 1.09 -2.78
CA PHE A 88 -1.45 2.23 -3.08
C PHE A 88 -0.61 2.61 -1.86
N ARG A 89 0.68 2.83 -2.10
CA ARG A 89 1.66 3.31 -1.12
C ARG A 89 2.62 4.27 -1.81
N HIS A 90 2.72 5.50 -1.32
CA HIS A 90 3.66 6.46 -1.87
C HIS A 90 5.09 5.99 -1.60
N GLU A 91 6.02 6.25 -2.52
CA GLU A 91 7.42 5.84 -2.36
C GLU A 91 8.16 6.55 -1.22
N ASP A 92 7.61 7.68 -0.76
CA ASP A 92 8.07 8.44 0.41
C ASP A 92 7.32 8.10 1.71
N ASP A 93 6.31 7.22 1.66
CA ASP A 93 5.62 6.79 2.88
C ASP A 93 6.57 5.95 3.75
N GLU A 94 6.58 6.20 5.06
CA GLU A 94 7.27 5.33 6.02
C GLU A 94 6.61 3.94 6.03
N ASP A 95 7.42 2.89 6.15
CA ASP A 95 6.98 1.48 6.16
C ASP A 95 5.91 1.27 7.26
N PRO A 96 4.65 0.93 6.90
CA PRO A 96 3.50 1.16 7.77
C PRO A 96 3.32 0.18 8.93
N GLU A 97 4.28 -0.69 9.27
CA GLU A 97 4.12 -1.59 10.42
C GLU A 97 5.44 -1.88 11.17
N PRO A 98 5.48 -1.71 12.51
CA PRO A 98 6.50 -2.37 13.31
C PRO A 98 6.26 -3.87 13.20
N ARG A 99 7.06 -4.55 12.37
CA ARG A 99 7.05 -6.01 12.29
C ARG A 99 7.23 -6.60 13.70
N PRO A 100 6.37 -7.51 14.17
CA PRO A 100 6.58 -8.17 15.45
C PRO A 100 7.97 -8.80 15.44
N THR A 101 8.81 -8.47 16.42
CA THR A 101 10.09 -9.17 16.58
C THR A 101 9.80 -10.64 16.82
N PRO A 102 10.25 -11.58 15.96
CA PRO A 102 10.05 -12.99 16.18
C PRO A 102 10.70 -13.41 17.50
N ASP A 103 10.01 -14.22 18.29
CA ASP A 103 10.63 -14.80 19.49
C ASP A 103 11.78 -15.72 19.06
N PRO A 104 12.98 -15.60 19.66
CA PRO A 104 14.12 -16.42 19.29
C PRO A 104 13.81 -17.92 19.55
N PRO A 105 14.16 -18.82 18.61
CA PRO A 105 13.81 -20.23 18.70
C PRO A 105 14.51 -20.91 19.87
N GLY A 106 13.76 -21.71 20.64
CA GLY A 106 14.30 -22.58 21.69
C GLY A 106 14.37 -21.98 23.10
N GLN A 107 14.05 -20.69 23.27
CA GLN A 107 14.13 -20.06 24.60
C GLN A 107 12.84 -20.21 25.42
N GLY A 108 11.70 -20.50 24.76
CA GLY A 108 10.38 -20.38 25.38
C GLY A 108 10.10 -18.93 25.80
N VAL A 109 8.82 -18.60 26.02
CA VAL A 109 8.43 -17.31 26.59
C VAL A 109 8.55 -17.39 28.11
N LEU A 110 9.42 -16.55 28.71
CA LEU A 110 9.61 -16.51 30.17
C LEU A 110 8.39 -15.91 30.89
N MET A 111 7.68 -14.97 30.25
CA MET A 111 6.42 -14.38 30.72
C MET A 111 5.55 -13.94 29.53
N PRO A 112 4.22 -13.82 29.69
CA PRO A 112 3.33 -13.25 28.69
C PRO A 112 3.67 -11.79 28.41
N ARG A 113 3.59 -11.36 27.15
CA ARG A 113 4.01 -10.03 26.69
C ARG A 113 3.01 -8.93 27.02
N GLU A 114 1.75 -9.29 27.29
CA GLU A 114 0.63 -8.37 27.50
C GLU A 114 0.86 -7.25 28.55
N PRO A 115 1.54 -7.46 29.68
CA PRO A 115 1.72 -6.41 30.69
C PRO A 115 2.71 -5.29 30.29
N TYR A 116 3.52 -5.51 29.25
CA TYR A 116 4.68 -4.68 28.94
C TYR A 116 4.56 -3.91 27.61
N THR A 117 3.49 -4.10 26.87
CA THR A 117 3.13 -3.28 25.71
C THR A 117 2.37 -2.05 26.16
N GLY A 118 3.05 -0.92 26.43
CA GLY A 118 2.31 0.31 26.75
C GLY A 118 3.02 1.55 27.25
N VAL A 119 4.34 1.61 27.43
CA VAL A 119 4.96 2.85 27.94
C VAL A 119 6.11 3.31 27.05
N ARG A 120 5.84 4.32 26.20
CA ARG A 120 6.90 5.16 25.63
C ARG A 120 7.49 5.98 26.78
N MET A 121 8.64 5.56 27.29
CA MET A 121 9.45 6.32 28.24
C MET A 121 10.11 7.50 27.52
N LEU A 122 9.37 8.58 27.27
CA LEU A 122 9.98 9.90 27.09
C LEU A 122 9.95 10.59 28.45
N THR A 123 11.10 10.61 29.13
CA THR A 123 11.31 11.52 30.25
C THR A 123 12.62 12.27 30.04
N ALA A 124 12.54 13.56 29.71
CA ALA A 124 13.60 14.49 30.05
C ALA A 124 13.37 14.92 31.50
N LEU A 125 14.38 14.77 32.36
CA LEU A 125 14.32 15.25 33.75
C LEU A 125 14.33 16.81 33.76
N PRO A 126 13.44 17.48 34.53
CA PRO A 126 13.57 18.90 34.78
C PRO A 126 14.79 19.19 35.67
N GLU A 127 15.58 20.19 35.30
CA GLU A 127 16.75 20.65 36.05
C GLU A 127 16.33 21.23 37.42
N GLY A 128 16.89 20.64 38.47
CA GLY A 128 17.31 21.29 39.72
C GLY A 128 16.36 22.30 40.37
N VAL A 129 15.49 21.81 41.27
CA VAL A 129 15.06 22.60 42.43
C VAL A 129 15.74 22.00 43.66
N SER A 130 16.80 22.65 44.16
CA SER A 130 17.33 22.41 45.49
C SER A 130 16.74 23.42 46.47
N ALA A 131 16.09 22.92 47.52
CA ALA A 131 15.92 23.58 48.81
C ALA A 131 16.41 22.57 49.87
N PRO A 132 16.97 22.97 51.03
CA PRO A 132 16.80 24.26 51.73
C PRO A 132 18.02 25.18 51.73
#